data_AF-A0A7V0YZL0-F1
#
_entry.id   AF-A0A7V0YZL0-F1
#
_cell.length_a   1.000
_cell.length_b   1.000
_cell.length_c   1.000
_cell.angle_alpha   90.00
_cell.angle_beta   90.00
_cell.angle_gamma   90.00
#
_symmetry.space_group_name_H-M   'P 1'
#
loop_
_entity.id
_entity.type
_entity.pdbx_description
1 polymer ?
#
loop_
_entity_poly.entity_id
_entity_poly.type
_entity_poly.pdbx_seq_one_letter_code
_entity_poly.pdbx_strand_id
1 'polypeptide(L)'
;MKAVFRMWKNTRMIILVAVCAAIYGAALIAFKTVIPLIPGITEVRVANIFPMPFGLLFGPAGAWGTAIGNLIGDIFGGTLGPGSIAGFFGNFLLCYLPYALWTTLLPFGQKSREWNPKSLWDWINYIVIAFVSSASCAVVISIVVDALGIVPYAVLTKIITLNDTLGSLIGALLLSSVFGVIKNQLGLFWVDLMEEEEIGRPIAGSLGAWLVTIASLVGLLGGIFTSLPETTMGWIGALVILFASLLL
;
A
#
# COMPACT_ATOMS: atom_id res chain seq x y z
N MET A 1 -1.40 -12.24 -8.00
CA MET A 1 -1.91 -12.46 -6.64
C MET A 1 -1.56 -13.83 -6.05
N LYS A 2 -1.06 -14.78 -6.85
CA LYS A 2 -0.68 -16.14 -6.39
C LYS A 2 0.24 -16.11 -5.15
N ALA A 3 1.27 -15.25 -5.16
CA ALA A 3 2.22 -15.08 -4.07
C ALA A 3 1.54 -14.73 -2.72
N VAL A 4 0.51 -13.86 -2.74
CA VAL A 4 -0.25 -13.42 -1.54
C VAL A 4 -0.83 -14.60 -0.76
N PHE A 5 -1.27 -15.64 -1.48
CA PHE A 5 -1.88 -16.81 -0.88
C PHE A 5 -0.88 -17.94 -0.63
N ARG A 6 0.13 -18.08 -1.49
CA ARG A 6 1.12 -19.16 -1.38
C ARG A 6 2.18 -18.91 -0.32
N MET A 7 2.49 -17.65 0.00
CA MET A 7 3.53 -17.31 0.99
C MET A 7 3.28 -17.91 2.38
N TRP A 8 2.02 -18.20 2.74
CA TRP A 8 1.64 -18.87 3.99
C TRP A 8 2.17 -20.30 4.13
N LYS A 9 2.72 -20.90 3.08
CA LYS A 9 3.43 -22.18 3.15
C LYS A 9 4.87 -22.03 3.66
N ASN A 10 5.41 -20.82 3.64
CA ASN A 10 6.79 -20.53 3.97
C ASN A 10 6.88 -19.90 5.36
N THR A 11 7.53 -20.60 6.29
CA THR A 11 7.68 -20.15 7.69
C THR A 11 8.38 -18.79 7.81
N ARG A 12 9.38 -18.50 6.97
CA ARG A 12 10.08 -17.20 7.00
C ARG A 12 9.14 -16.07 6.57
N MET A 13 8.29 -16.30 5.58
CA MET A 13 7.28 -15.32 5.15
C MET A 13 6.24 -15.08 6.24
N ILE A 14 5.78 -16.12 6.94
CA ILE A 14 4.87 -15.96 8.09
C ILE A 14 5.51 -15.12 9.20
N ILE A 15 6.79 -15.37 9.53
CA ILE A 15 7.53 -14.57 10.51
C ILE A 15 7.62 -13.12 10.04
N LEU A 16 7.90 -12.88 8.76
CA LEU A 16 7.96 -11.52 8.20
C LEU A 16 6.63 -10.79 8.29
N VAL A 17 5.48 -11.47 8.15
CA VAL A 17 4.15 -10.87 8.41
C VAL A 17 4.08 -10.36 9.84
N ALA A 18 4.45 -11.19 10.82
CA ALA A 18 4.40 -10.82 12.23
C ALA A 18 5.35 -9.65 12.54
N VAL A 19 6.57 -9.66 11.99
CA VAL A 19 7.56 -8.58 12.16
C VAL A 19 7.06 -7.28 11.53
N CYS A 20 6.55 -7.32 10.30
CA CYS A 20 6.00 -6.14 9.63
C CYS A 20 4.79 -5.57 10.39
N ALA A 21 3.88 -6.44 10.85
CA ALA A 21 2.73 -6.04 11.65
C ALA A 21 3.14 -5.41 12.99
N ALA A 22 4.12 -5.99 13.67
CA ALA A 22 4.64 -5.46 14.92
C ALA A 22 5.28 -4.09 14.74
N ILE A 23 6.15 -3.92 13.73
CA ILE A 23 6.82 -2.63 13.47
C ILE A 23 5.80 -1.57 13.05
N TYR A 24 4.95 -1.88 12.07
CA TYR A 24 3.96 -0.91 11.56
C TYR A 24 2.93 -0.56 12.64
N GLY A 25 2.39 -1.55 13.34
CA GLY A 25 1.44 -1.36 14.43
C GLY A 25 2.04 -0.59 15.62
N ALA A 26 3.27 -0.91 16.04
CA ALA A 26 3.95 -0.20 17.11
C ALA A 26 4.21 1.27 16.74
N ALA A 27 4.63 1.55 15.50
CA ALA A 27 4.78 2.92 15.03
C ALA A 27 3.44 3.67 15.00
N LEU A 28 2.35 3.03 14.57
CA LEU A 28 1.02 3.63 14.62
C LEU A 28 0.61 3.97 16.06
N ILE A 29 0.85 3.07 17.01
CA ILE A 29 0.50 3.29 18.43
C ILE A 29 1.36 4.41 19.02
N ALA A 30 2.67 4.38 18.79
CA ALA A 30 3.61 5.33 19.39
C ALA A 30 3.40 6.77 18.93
N PHE A 31 3.06 6.96 17.64
CA PHE A 31 2.86 8.27 17.05
C PHE A 31 1.39 8.67 16.94
N LYS A 32 0.47 7.87 17.49
CA LYS A 32 -0.95 8.20 17.48
C LYS A 32 -1.18 9.50 18.22
N THR A 33 -2.08 10.34 17.71
CA THR A 33 -2.49 11.63 18.31
C THR A 33 -1.44 12.74 18.35
N VAL A 34 -0.21 12.52 17.87
CA VAL A 34 0.86 13.55 17.91
C VAL A 34 0.52 14.76 17.02
N ILE A 35 0.00 14.52 15.81
CA ILE A 35 -0.46 15.59 14.90
C ILE A 35 -1.78 15.16 14.25
N PRO A 36 -2.94 15.39 14.89
CA PRO A 36 -4.23 15.04 14.32
C PRO A 36 -4.53 15.91 13.08
N LEU A 37 -4.88 15.29 11.97
CA LEU A 37 -5.35 15.98 10.75
C LEU A 37 -6.87 16.08 10.77
N ILE A 38 -7.54 15.00 11.16
CA ILE A 38 -8.96 14.95 11.50
C ILE A 38 -9.06 14.23 12.85
N PRO A 39 -9.43 14.93 13.94
CA PRO A 39 -9.49 14.33 15.27
C PRO A 39 -10.33 13.05 15.30
N GLY A 40 -9.74 11.96 15.82
CA GLY A 40 -10.39 10.65 15.94
C GLY A 40 -10.48 9.83 14.64
N ILE A 41 -10.05 10.36 13.49
CA ILE A 41 -10.14 9.69 12.19
C ILE A 41 -8.77 9.49 11.54
N THR A 42 -7.97 10.55 11.40
CA THR A 42 -6.63 10.45 10.79
C THR A 42 -5.67 11.50 11.33
N GLU A 43 -4.41 11.12 11.42
CA GLU A 43 -3.29 11.92 11.91
C GLU A 43 -2.15 11.91 10.89
N VAL A 44 -1.11 12.72 11.09
CA VAL A 44 0.16 12.53 10.37
C VAL A 44 0.72 11.16 10.75
N ARG A 45 0.63 10.19 9.83
CA ARG A 45 0.96 8.80 10.13
C ARG A 45 2.43 8.58 9.85
N VAL A 46 3.27 8.80 10.86
CA VAL A 46 4.72 8.52 10.77
C VAL A 46 4.99 7.07 10.35
N ALA A 47 4.11 6.14 10.71
CA ALA A 47 4.21 4.74 10.28
C ALA A 47 4.17 4.54 8.75
N ASN A 48 3.63 5.48 7.98
CA ASN A 48 3.53 5.37 6.51
C ASN A 48 4.89 5.43 5.80
N ILE A 49 6.00 5.59 6.52
CA ILE A 49 7.34 5.35 5.97
C ILE A 49 7.62 3.87 5.67
N PHE A 50 6.83 2.94 6.24
CA PHE A 50 7.09 1.50 6.15
C PHE A 50 6.39 0.75 5.01
N PRO A 51 5.11 1.01 4.66
CA PRO A 51 4.37 0.20 3.68
C PRO A 51 5.08 0.06 2.33
N MET A 52 5.58 1.16 1.76
CA MET A 52 6.26 1.14 0.46
C MET A 52 7.59 0.34 0.53
N PRO A 53 8.51 0.59 1.48
CA PRO A 53 9.68 -0.28 1.69
C PRO A 53 9.35 -1.73 2.01
N PHE A 54 8.35 -2.01 2.86
CA PHE A 54 7.92 -3.36 3.20
C PHE A 54 7.38 -4.10 1.99
N GLY A 55 6.66 -3.41 1.11
CA GLY A 55 6.20 -3.99 -0.14
C GLY A 55 7.39 -4.43 -0.99
N LEU A 56 8.34 -3.54 -1.26
CA LEU A 56 9.50 -3.90 -2.08
C LEU A 56 10.39 -4.96 -1.44
N LEU A 57 10.64 -4.91 -0.12
CA LEU A 57 11.55 -5.82 0.58
C LEU A 57 10.92 -7.18 0.90
N PHE A 58 9.66 -7.18 1.35
CA PHE A 58 9.00 -8.35 1.94
C PHE A 58 7.75 -8.79 1.14
N GLY A 59 7.41 -8.09 0.07
CA GLY A 59 6.37 -8.48 -0.90
C GLY A 59 5.04 -8.82 -0.24
N PRO A 60 4.50 -10.03 -0.44
CA PRO A 60 3.21 -10.40 0.12
C PRO A 60 3.20 -10.46 1.65
N ALA A 61 4.33 -10.76 2.31
CA ALA A 61 4.41 -10.72 3.77
C ALA A 61 4.31 -9.29 4.30
N GLY A 62 4.94 -8.32 3.62
CA GLY A 62 4.78 -6.90 3.91
C GLY A 62 3.33 -6.43 3.79
N ALA A 63 2.63 -6.87 2.74
CA ALA A 63 1.23 -6.50 2.49
C ALA A 63 0.29 -6.95 3.62
N TRP A 64 0.37 -8.23 3.99
CA TRP A 64 -0.39 -8.76 5.12
C TRP A 64 0.03 -8.13 6.44
N GLY A 65 1.33 -7.95 6.66
CA GLY A 65 1.86 -7.31 7.85
C GLY A 65 1.35 -5.88 8.03
N THR A 66 1.31 -5.09 6.97
CA THR A 66 0.80 -3.71 7.02
C THR A 66 -0.70 -3.68 7.32
N ALA A 67 -1.49 -4.57 6.71
CA ALA A 67 -2.92 -4.69 6.97
C ALA A 67 -3.23 -5.07 8.42
N ILE A 68 -2.55 -6.11 8.93
CA ILE A 68 -2.70 -6.59 10.31
C ILE A 68 -2.17 -5.55 11.30
N GLY A 69 -1.02 -4.93 11.00
CA GLY A 69 -0.44 -3.86 11.80
C GLY A 69 -1.37 -2.65 11.91
N ASN A 70 -2.07 -2.28 10.83
CA ASN A 70 -3.11 -1.25 10.89
C ASN A 70 -4.21 -1.62 11.88
N LEU A 71 -4.74 -2.85 11.78
CA LEU A 71 -5.80 -3.32 12.68
C LEU A 71 -5.33 -3.34 14.15
N ILE A 72 -4.10 -3.78 14.42
CA ILE A 72 -3.48 -3.70 15.75
C ILE A 72 -3.42 -2.24 16.23
N GLY A 73 -2.98 -1.32 15.38
CA GLY A 73 -2.95 0.12 15.68
C GLY A 73 -4.33 0.72 15.95
N ASP A 74 -5.38 0.23 15.29
CA ASP A 74 -6.75 0.62 15.56
C ASP A 74 -7.25 0.11 16.92
N ILE A 75 -6.95 -1.16 17.25
CA ILE A 75 -7.31 -1.78 18.54
C ILE A 75 -6.65 -1.04 19.71
N PHE A 76 -5.31 -0.97 19.71
CA PHE A 76 -4.57 -0.39 20.83
C PHE A 76 -4.60 1.13 20.85
N GLY A 77 -4.84 1.75 19.70
CA GLY A 77 -4.99 3.19 19.59
C GLY A 77 -6.41 3.71 19.79
N GLY A 78 -7.37 2.86 20.16
CA GLY A 78 -8.73 3.27 20.51
C GLY A 78 -9.60 3.77 19.34
N THR A 79 -9.28 3.40 18.10
CA THR A 79 -10.04 3.82 16.89
C THR A 79 -10.67 2.62 16.17
N LEU A 80 -10.74 1.46 16.82
CA LEU A 80 -11.40 0.28 16.26
C LEU A 80 -12.88 0.59 16.00
N GLY A 81 -13.29 0.42 14.74
CA GLY A 81 -14.68 0.61 14.33
C GLY A 81 -14.97 -0.01 12.97
N PRO A 82 -16.17 0.21 12.41
CA PRO A 82 -16.53 -0.33 11.09
C PRO A 82 -15.56 0.11 9.97
N GLY A 83 -14.98 1.31 10.10
CA GLY A 83 -13.95 1.82 9.18
C GLY A 83 -12.63 1.02 9.21
N SER A 84 -12.33 0.28 10.27
CA SER A 84 -11.11 -0.55 10.37
C SER A 84 -11.07 -1.69 9.36
N ILE A 85 -12.23 -2.14 8.86
CA ILE A 85 -12.29 -3.11 7.75
C ILE A 85 -11.74 -2.47 6.47
N ALA A 86 -12.20 -1.26 6.16
CA ALA A 86 -11.68 -0.51 5.02
C ALA A 86 -10.20 -0.17 5.21
N GLY A 87 -9.81 0.21 6.43
CA GLY A 87 -8.42 0.41 6.83
C GLY A 87 -7.55 -0.82 6.57
N PHE A 88 -8.02 -2.02 6.93
CA PHE A 88 -7.30 -3.27 6.68
C PHE A 88 -7.00 -3.46 5.18
N PHE A 89 -8.01 -3.35 4.31
CA PHE A 89 -7.83 -3.54 2.87
C PHE A 89 -7.06 -2.39 2.20
N GLY A 90 -7.27 -1.14 2.63
CA GLY A 90 -6.51 0.01 2.14
C GLY A 90 -5.03 -0.12 2.45
N ASN A 91 -4.68 -0.48 3.69
CA ASN A 91 -3.29 -0.67 4.10
C ASN A 91 -2.65 -1.93 3.51
N PHE A 92 -3.46 -2.98 3.25
CA PHE A 92 -3.02 -4.10 2.43
C PHE A 92 -2.59 -3.61 1.04
N LEU A 93 -3.44 -2.84 0.34
CA LEU A 93 -3.15 -2.31 -0.99
C LEU A 93 -1.96 -1.35 -0.99
N LEU A 94 -1.84 -0.49 0.03
CA LEU A 94 -0.74 0.46 0.19
C LEU A 94 0.63 -0.21 0.15
N CYS A 95 0.73 -1.45 0.65
CA CYS A 95 1.96 -2.23 0.67
C CYS A 95 2.02 -3.32 -0.44
N TYR A 96 0.88 -3.84 -0.88
CA TYR A 96 0.76 -4.80 -1.98
C TYR A 96 1.13 -4.22 -3.35
N LEU A 97 0.55 -3.07 -3.69
CA LEU A 97 0.76 -2.40 -4.97
C LEU A 97 2.24 -2.04 -5.22
N PRO A 98 3.04 -1.59 -4.23
CA PRO A 98 4.48 -1.42 -4.35
C PRO A 98 5.22 -2.52 -5.10
N TYR A 99 5.06 -3.78 -4.69
CA TYR A 99 5.79 -4.90 -5.30
C TYR A 99 5.10 -5.46 -6.54
N ALA A 100 3.78 -5.35 -6.60
CA ALA A 100 2.98 -5.82 -7.73
C ALA A 100 3.16 -4.92 -8.96
N LEU A 101 3.19 -3.60 -8.77
CA LEU A 101 3.38 -2.59 -9.81
C LEU A 101 4.84 -2.44 -10.25
N TRP A 102 5.80 -2.79 -9.38
CA TRP A 102 7.23 -2.58 -9.61
C TRP A 102 7.71 -3.04 -10.99
N THR A 103 7.23 -4.20 -11.44
CA THR A 103 7.61 -4.79 -12.74
C THR A 103 6.49 -4.77 -13.79
N THR A 104 5.30 -4.24 -13.47
CA THR A 104 4.11 -4.36 -14.34
C THR A 104 3.63 -3.03 -14.92
N LEU A 105 3.95 -1.90 -14.28
CA LEU A 105 3.50 -0.56 -14.69
C LEU A 105 4.34 0.02 -15.84
N LEU A 106 4.11 -0.46 -17.06
CA LEU A 106 4.82 0.03 -18.26
C LEU A 106 4.45 1.49 -18.60
N PRO A 107 5.39 2.33 -19.08
CA PRO A 107 6.78 2.03 -19.42
C PRO A 107 7.76 2.12 -18.24
N PHE A 108 7.29 2.45 -17.03
CA PHE A 108 8.13 2.68 -15.85
C PHE A 108 8.56 1.39 -15.13
N GLY A 109 7.88 0.28 -15.42
CA GLY A 109 8.12 -1.01 -14.79
C GLY A 109 9.56 -1.48 -14.98
N GLN A 110 10.19 -1.90 -13.89
CA GLN A 110 11.58 -2.36 -13.89
C GLN A 110 11.68 -3.82 -14.33
N LYS A 111 12.79 -4.15 -14.99
CA LYS A 111 13.10 -5.53 -15.38
C LYS A 111 13.50 -6.39 -14.19
N SER A 112 14.12 -5.78 -13.19
CA SER A 112 14.50 -6.42 -11.93
C SER A 112 13.51 -6.05 -10.84
N ARG A 113 13.29 -6.98 -9.90
CA ARG A 113 12.55 -6.71 -8.65
C ARG A 113 13.39 -6.00 -7.60
N GLU A 114 14.68 -5.85 -7.85
CA GLU A 114 15.61 -5.23 -6.93
C GLU A 114 15.54 -3.71 -7.00
N TRP A 115 15.78 -3.08 -5.86
CA TRP A 115 15.96 -1.64 -5.74
C TRP A 115 17.42 -1.26 -6.04
N ASN A 116 17.63 -0.38 -7.00
CA ASN A 116 18.92 0.23 -7.29
C ASN A 116 18.89 1.74 -7.02
N PRO A 117 19.44 2.22 -5.88
CA PRO A 117 19.41 3.66 -5.55
C PRO A 117 20.21 4.55 -6.50
N LYS A 118 21.05 3.96 -7.37
CA LYS A 118 21.81 4.69 -8.40
C LYS A 118 21.03 4.86 -9.71
N SER A 119 19.89 4.18 -9.87
CA SER A 119 19.08 4.20 -11.09
C SER A 119 18.02 5.30 -11.01
N LEU A 120 18.06 6.27 -11.93
CA LEU A 120 17.01 7.30 -12.04
C LEU A 120 15.64 6.68 -12.36
N TRP A 121 15.60 5.60 -13.13
CA TRP A 121 14.36 4.93 -13.50
C TRP A 121 13.70 4.23 -12.31
N ASP A 122 14.50 3.64 -11.41
CA ASP A 122 13.99 3.05 -10.16
C ASP A 122 13.37 4.14 -9.28
N TRP A 123 14.01 5.31 -9.19
CA TRP A 123 13.46 6.46 -8.47
C TRP A 123 12.14 6.97 -9.08
N ILE A 124 12.06 7.11 -10.40
CA ILE A 124 10.83 7.50 -11.08
C ILE A 124 9.73 6.47 -10.81
N ASN A 125 10.03 5.19 -10.98
CA ASN A 125 9.08 4.10 -10.75
C ASN A 125 8.60 4.09 -9.29
N TYR A 126 9.50 4.26 -8.33
CA TYR A 126 9.19 4.37 -6.92
C TYR A 126 8.21 5.50 -6.62
N ILE A 127 8.49 6.71 -7.11
CA ILE A 127 7.65 7.89 -6.85
C ILE A 127 6.26 7.70 -7.47
N VAL A 128 6.18 7.20 -8.70
CA VAL A 128 4.90 6.93 -9.37
C VAL A 128 4.10 5.89 -8.60
N ILE A 129 4.73 4.78 -8.21
CA ILE A 129 4.06 3.70 -7.47
C ILE A 129 3.66 4.14 -6.06
N ALA A 130 4.49 4.94 -5.38
CA ALA A 130 4.18 5.50 -4.08
C ALA A 130 2.89 6.34 -4.14
N PHE A 131 2.77 7.21 -5.15
CA PHE A 131 1.57 8.01 -5.33
C PHE A 131 0.34 7.16 -5.70
N VAL A 132 0.48 6.22 -6.66
CA VAL A 132 -0.63 5.35 -7.09
C VAL A 132 -1.13 4.48 -5.95
N SER A 133 -0.22 3.88 -5.16
CA SER A 133 -0.56 3.01 -4.03
C SER A 133 -1.25 3.80 -2.92
N SER A 134 -0.78 5.02 -2.65
CA SER A 134 -1.39 5.96 -1.71
C SER A 134 -2.80 6.37 -2.13
N ALA A 135 -2.98 6.74 -3.40
CA ALA A 135 -4.29 7.08 -3.95
C ALA A 135 -5.24 5.87 -3.96
N SER A 136 -4.75 4.68 -4.29
CA SER A 136 -5.53 3.43 -4.22
C SER A 136 -6.03 3.16 -2.80
N CYS A 137 -5.14 3.23 -1.81
CA CYS A 137 -5.45 3.10 -0.39
C CYS A 137 -6.52 4.13 0.02
N ALA A 138 -6.30 5.39 -0.32
CA ALA A 138 -7.18 6.49 0.01
C ALA A 138 -8.59 6.33 -0.57
N VAL A 139 -8.72 5.96 -1.85
CA VAL A 139 -10.02 5.75 -2.51
C VAL A 139 -10.81 4.65 -1.81
N VAL A 140 -10.18 3.51 -1.53
CA VAL A 140 -10.83 2.36 -0.88
C VAL A 140 -11.26 2.68 0.54
N ILE A 141 -10.41 3.34 1.33
CA ILE A 141 -10.75 3.72 2.70
C ILE A 141 -11.86 4.77 2.70
N SER A 142 -11.69 5.82 1.90
CA SER A 142 -12.54 7.00 1.99
C SER A 142 -13.97 6.71 1.57
N ILE A 143 -14.20 5.85 0.57
CA ILE A 143 -15.57 5.57 0.13
C ILE A 143 -16.37 4.80 1.19
N VAL A 144 -15.72 3.90 1.92
CA VAL A 144 -16.39 3.17 3.00
C VAL A 144 -16.64 4.09 4.19
N VAL A 145 -15.67 4.94 4.54
CA VAL A 145 -15.81 5.91 5.65
C VAL A 145 -16.89 6.96 5.34
N ASP A 146 -16.99 7.39 4.10
CA ASP A 146 -18.05 8.29 3.62
C ASP A 146 -19.42 7.61 3.66
N ALA A 147 -19.52 6.35 3.23
CA ALA A 147 -20.75 5.57 3.31
C ALA A 147 -21.24 5.33 4.75
N LEU A 148 -20.33 5.35 5.73
CA LEU A 148 -20.64 5.32 7.16
C LEU A 148 -21.07 6.68 7.72
N GLY A 149 -21.02 7.75 6.92
CA GLY A 149 -21.38 9.11 7.31
C GLY A 149 -20.35 9.79 8.23
N ILE A 150 -19.10 9.30 8.25
CA ILE A 150 -18.10 9.73 9.23
C ILE A 150 -17.31 10.95 8.72
N VAL A 151 -16.70 10.86 7.53
CA VAL A 151 -15.97 11.97 6.89
C VAL A 151 -16.27 11.96 5.39
N PRO A 152 -16.50 13.13 4.76
CA PRO A 152 -16.74 13.24 3.33
C PRO A 152 -15.60 12.65 2.48
N TYR A 153 -15.98 11.85 1.48
CA TYR A 153 -15.06 11.18 0.55
C TYR A 153 -13.99 12.11 -0.04
N ALA A 154 -14.40 13.26 -0.58
CA ALA A 154 -13.50 14.21 -1.25
C ALA A 154 -12.41 14.76 -0.34
N VAL A 155 -12.72 14.93 0.94
CA VAL A 155 -11.79 15.47 1.94
C VAL A 155 -10.82 14.38 2.36
N LEU A 156 -11.35 13.22 2.75
CA LEU A 156 -10.55 12.13 3.29
C LEU A 156 -9.60 11.55 2.25
N THR A 157 -10.05 11.40 1.00
CA THR A 157 -9.23 10.82 -0.09
C THR A 157 -7.98 11.66 -0.34
N LYS A 158 -8.10 12.99 -0.33
CA LYS A 158 -6.98 13.91 -0.55
C LYS A 158 -5.99 13.87 0.62
N ILE A 159 -6.52 13.86 1.85
CA ILE A 159 -5.70 13.83 3.07
C ILE A 159 -4.90 12.53 3.15
N ILE A 160 -5.55 11.37 2.97
CA ILE A 160 -4.86 10.07 3.01
C ILE A 160 -3.84 9.97 1.88
N THR A 161 -4.20 10.33 0.64
CA THR A 161 -3.27 10.26 -0.49
C THR A 161 -2.01 11.06 -0.22
N LEU A 162 -2.14 12.30 0.28
CA LEU A 162 -0.99 13.16 0.56
C LEU A 162 -0.13 12.58 1.69
N ASN A 163 -0.77 12.14 2.78
CA ASN A 163 -0.09 11.60 3.97
C ASN A 163 0.69 10.33 3.64
N ASP A 164 0.05 9.37 2.97
CA ASP A 164 0.65 8.10 2.56
C ASP A 164 1.78 8.32 1.54
N THR A 165 1.61 9.27 0.61
CA THR A 165 2.64 9.60 -0.39
C THR A 165 3.86 10.20 0.29
N LEU A 166 3.66 11.20 1.17
CA LEU A 166 4.77 11.84 1.89
C LEU A 166 5.52 10.83 2.78
N GLY A 167 4.78 9.96 3.48
CA GLY A 167 5.36 8.85 4.23
C GLY A 167 6.21 7.95 3.34
N SER A 168 5.67 7.53 2.20
CA SER A 168 6.38 6.69 1.23
C SER A 168 7.65 7.36 0.68
N LEU A 169 7.61 8.67 0.40
CA LEU A 169 8.81 9.40 -0.05
C LEU A 169 9.93 9.42 1.00
N ILE A 170 9.59 9.58 2.28
CA ILE A 170 10.55 9.43 3.38
C ILE A 170 11.02 7.96 3.47
N GLY A 171 10.12 7.02 3.24
CA GLY A 171 10.40 5.58 3.17
C GLY A 171 11.46 5.21 2.12
N ALA A 172 11.66 6.02 1.08
CA ALA A 172 12.72 5.78 0.10
C ALA A 172 14.13 5.86 0.72
N LEU A 173 14.32 6.74 1.72
CA LEU A 173 15.55 6.82 2.49
C LEU A 173 15.76 5.54 3.30
N LEU A 174 14.72 5.10 4.01
CA LEU A 174 14.74 3.86 4.78
C LEU A 174 15.10 2.66 3.87
N LEU A 175 14.39 2.51 2.75
CA LEU A 175 14.65 1.45 1.77
C LEU A 175 16.10 1.48 1.31
N SER A 176 16.61 2.64 0.89
CA SER A 176 17.97 2.78 0.39
C SER A 176 19.03 2.44 1.43
N SER A 177 18.77 2.74 2.71
CA SER A 177 19.67 2.40 3.81
C SER A 177 19.68 0.92 4.16
N VAL A 178 18.53 0.24 4.11
CA VAL A 178 18.41 -1.14 4.63
C VAL A 178 18.40 -2.21 3.55
N PHE A 179 18.15 -1.87 2.27
CA PHE A 179 17.98 -2.86 1.20
C PHE A 179 19.14 -3.86 1.11
N GLY A 180 20.38 -3.36 1.10
CA GLY A 180 21.57 -4.21 1.04
C GLY A 180 21.72 -5.13 2.26
N VAL A 181 21.33 -4.67 3.45
CA VAL A 181 21.38 -5.48 4.69
C VAL A 181 20.32 -6.58 4.65
N ILE A 182 19.07 -6.21 4.35
CA ILE A 182 17.94 -7.16 4.28
C ILE A 182 18.18 -8.24 3.23
N LYS A 183 18.62 -7.85 2.04
CA LYS A 183 18.87 -8.80 0.94
C LYS A 183 20.15 -9.61 1.18
N ASN A 184 21.30 -8.96 1.32
CA ASN A 184 22.59 -9.63 1.21
C ASN A 184 23.09 -10.22 2.55
N GLN A 185 22.76 -9.61 3.69
CA GLN A 185 23.23 -10.07 5.00
C GLN A 185 22.22 -10.98 5.68
N LEU A 186 20.94 -10.58 5.68
CA LEU A 186 19.88 -11.32 6.35
C LEU A 186 19.20 -12.36 5.44
N GLY A 187 19.30 -12.23 4.11
CA GLY A 187 18.65 -13.14 3.17
C GLY A 187 17.13 -13.14 3.30
N LEU A 188 16.54 -11.97 3.61
CA LEU A 188 15.11 -11.81 3.89
C LEU A 188 14.33 -11.16 2.73
N PHE A 189 14.96 -10.98 1.58
CA PHE A 189 14.28 -10.45 0.39
C PHE A 189 13.27 -11.47 -0.12
N TRP A 190 12.01 -11.06 -0.27
CA TRP A 190 10.90 -11.99 -0.52
C TRP A 190 11.04 -12.82 -1.80
N VAL A 191 11.72 -12.28 -2.82
CA VAL A 191 11.99 -12.99 -4.08
C VAL A 191 12.95 -14.16 -3.88
N ASP A 192 13.87 -14.03 -2.93
CA ASP A 192 14.85 -15.09 -2.59
C ASP A 192 14.24 -16.13 -1.64
N LEU A 193 13.17 -15.77 -0.93
CA LEU A 193 12.50 -16.63 0.03
C LEU A 193 11.44 -17.54 -0.60
N MET A 194 10.80 -17.11 -1.68
CA MET A 194 9.72 -17.83 -2.34
C MET A 194 10.20 -18.50 -3.62
N GLU A 195 9.71 -19.70 -3.91
CA GLU A 195 9.99 -20.36 -5.19
C GLU A 195 9.31 -19.61 -6.35
N GLU A 196 9.93 -19.59 -7.53
CA GLU A 196 9.37 -18.90 -8.70
C GLU A 196 7.94 -19.34 -9.04
N GLU A 197 7.64 -20.63 -8.85
CA GLU A 197 6.30 -21.17 -9.07
C GLU A 197 5.28 -20.58 -8.08
N GLU A 198 5.67 -20.37 -6.82
CA GLU A 198 4.82 -19.78 -5.79
C GLU A 198 4.57 -18.29 -6.01
N ILE A 199 5.59 -17.57 -6.46
CA ILE A 199 5.48 -16.17 -6.88
C ILE A 199 4.49 -16.07 -8.06
N GLY A 200 4.69 -16.92 -9.06
CA GLY A 200 3.88 -16.97 -10.27
C GLY A 200 4.07 -15.75 -11.19
N ARG A 201 3.21 -15.66 -12.19
CA ARG A 201 3.15 -14.53 -13.12
C ARG A 201 1.81 -13.80 -12.97
N PRO A 202 1.77 -12.47 -13.20
CA PRO A 202 0.52 -11.75 -13.27
C PRO A 202 -0.36 -12.31 -14.39
N ILE A 203 -1.68 -12.28 -14.19
CA ILE A 203 -2.65 -12.75 -15.19
C ILE A 203 -2.67 -11.79 -16.38
N ALA A 204 -2.75 -10.49 -16.10
CA ALA A 204 -2.74 -9.43 -17.09
C ALA A 204 -2.01 -8.19 -16.54
N GLY A 205 -0.73 -8.36 -16.19
CA GLY A 205 0.03 -7.42 -15.35
C GLY A 205 -0.07 -5.95 -15.77
N SER A 206 0.25 -5.62 -17.01
CA SER A 206 0.21 -4.23 -17.46
C SER A 206 -1.21 -3.66 -17.56
N LEU A 207 -2.21 -4.48 -17.93
CA LEU A 207 -3.60 -4.06 -17.93
C LEU A 207 -4.08 -3.78 -16.50
N GLY A 208 -3.80 -4.70 -15.56
CA GLY A 208 -4.10 -4.52 -14.14
C GLY A 208 -3.44 -3.28 -13.56
N ALA A 209 -2.17 -3.05 -13.88
CA ALA A 209 -1.42 -1.88 -13.42
C ALA A 209 -2.08 -0.58 -13.91
N TRP A 210 -2.39 -0.48 -15.20
CA TRP A 210 -3.04 0.70 -15.75
C TRP A 210 -4.46 0.91 -15.22
N LEU A 211 -5.24 -0.16 -15.04
CA LEU A 211 -6.57 -0.07 -14.45
C LEU A 211 -6.52 0.46 -13.01
N VAL A 212 -5.58 -0.04 -12.18
CA VAL A 212 -5.36 0.48 -10.83
C VAL A 212 -4.95 1.95 -10.88
N THR A 213 -3.98 2.32 -11.73
CA THR A 213 -3.52 3.71 -11.87
C THR A 213 -4.66 4.64 -12.27
N ILE A 214 -5.39 4.32 -13.34
CA ILE A 214 -6.49 5.15 -13.83
C ILE A 214 -7.60 5.26 -12.78
N ALA A 215 -8.01 4.14 -12.18
CA ALA A 215 -9.06 4.15 -11.15
C ALA A 215 -8.64 4.94 -9.90
N SER A 216 -7.35 4.91 -9.53
CA SER A 216 -6.82 5.71 -8.41
C SER A 216 -6.85 7.20 -8.73
N LEU A 217 -6.39 7.60 -9.92
CA LEU A 217 -6.37 9.00 -10.36
C LEU A 217 -7.78 9.55 -10.52
N VAL A 218 -8.67 8.79 -11.15
CA VAL A 218 -10.07 9.15 -11.35
C VAL A 218 -10.82 9.15 -10.02
N GLY A 219 -10.55 8.21 -9.11
CA GLY A 219 -11.13 8.23 -7.76
C GLY A 219 -10.70 9.46 -6.96
N LEU A 220 -9.43 9.86 -7.07
CA LEU A 220 -8.90 11.04 -6.38
C LEU A 220 -9.38 12.37 -6.96
N LEU A 221 -9.47 12.48 -8.30
CA LEU A 221 -9.70 13.73 -9.02
C LEU A 221 -11.08 13.81 -9.69
N GLY A 222 -11.92 12.77 -9.57
CA GLY A 222 -13.14 12.60 -10.36
C GLY A 222 -14.15 13.74 -10.25
N GLY A 223 -14.22 14.41 -9.09
CA GLY A 223 -15.06 15.60 -8.88
C GLY A 223 -14.66 16.82 -9.72
N ILE A 224 -13.46 16.81 -10.33
CA ILE A 224 -12.97 17.90 -11.20
C ILE A 224 -13.35 17.66 -12.68
N PHE A 225 -13.38 16.40 -13.12
CA PHE A 225 -13.44 16.05 -14.55
C PHE A 225 -14.72 15.36 -14.99
N THR A 226 -15.59 14.96 -14.04
CA THR A 226 -16.81 14.21 -14.35
C THR A 226 -18.04 14.91 -13.77
N SER A 227 -19.17 14.77 -14.44
CA SER A 227 -20.49 15.22 -13.94
C SER A 227 -21.13 14.21 -12.97
N LEU A 228 -20.44 13.10 -12.69
CA LEU A 228 -20.93 12.06 -11.81
C LEU A 228 -20.73 12.46 -10.33
N PRO A 229 -21.63 12.02 -9.42
CA PRO A 229 -21.44 12.22 -7.99
C PRO A 229 -20.12 11.60 -7.52
N GLU A 230 -19.38 12.31 -6.65
CA GLU A 230 -18.10 11.86 -6.12
C GLU A 230 -18.19 10.50 -5.41
N THR A 231 -19.32 10.22 -4.76
CA THR A 231 -19.60 8.94 -4.11
C THR A 231 -19.70 7.78 -5.10
N THR A 232 -20.39 7.98 -6.23
CA THR A 232 -20.46 7.00 -7.32
C THR A 232 -19.07 6.72 -7.89
N MET A 233 -18.28 7.78 -8.08
CA MET A 233 -16.90 7.66 -8.56
C MET A 233 -16.00 6.91 -7.58
N GLY A 234 -16.15 7.16 -6.26
CA GLY A 234 -15.43 6.43 -5.24
C GLY A 234 -15.73 4.94 -5.22
N TRP A 235 -17.00 4.54 -5.37
CA TRP A 235 -17.39 3.12 -5.42
C TRP A 235 -16.87 2.43 -6.66
N ILE A 236 -17.02 3.04 -7.84
CA ILE A 236 -16.48 2.50 -9.10
C ILE A 236 -14.97 2.37 -9.00
N GLY A 237 -14.29 3.43 -8.52
CA GLY A 237 -12.84 3.44 -8.33
C GLY A 237 -12.37 2.32 -7.42
N ALA A 238 -12.96 2.19 -6.23
CA ALA A 238 -12.61 1.14 -5.28
C ALA A 238 -12.81 -0.28 -5.85
N LEU A 239 -13.94 -0.53 -6.52
CA LEU A 239 -14.22 -1.83 -7.14
C LEU A 239 -13.23 -2.17 -8.26
N VAL A 240 -12.92 -1.19 -9.12
CA VAL A 240 -11.93 -1.37 -10.21
C VAL A 240 -10.54 -1.60 -9.64
N ILE A 241 -10.12 -0.85 -8.60
CA ILE A 241 -8.82 -1.04 -7.93
C ILE A 241 -8.73 -2.46 -7.37
N LEU A 242 -9.74 -2.92 -6.64
CA LEU A 242 -9.75 -4.25 -6.03
C LEU A 242 -9.71 -5.36 -7.09
N PHE A 243 -10.54 -5.25 -8.13
CA PHE A 243 -10.57 -6.23 -9.22
C PHE A 243 -9.27 -6.23 -10.02
N ALA A 244 -8.76 -5.06 -10.42
CA ALA A 244 -7.53 -4.94 -11.18
C ALA A 244 -6.30 -5.42 -10.39
N SER A 245 -6.32 -5.28 -9.07
CA SER A 245 -5.31 -5.87 -8.19
C SER A 245 -5.29 -7.40 -8.24
N LEU A 246 -6.39 -8.08 -8.60
CA LEU A 246 -6.37 -9.54 -8.81
C LEU A 246 -5.64 -9.94 -10.10
N LEU A 247 -5.55 -9.02 -11.07
CA LEU A 247 -4.90 -9.25 -12.37
C LEU A 247 -3.37 -9.15 -12.30
N LEU A 248 -2.86 -8.48 -11.27
CA LEU A 248 -1.45 -8.36 -10.90
C LEU A 248 -1.00 -9.59 -10.11
#